data_AF-A0A7I7NNQ9-F1
#
_entry.id   AF-A0A7I7NNQ9-F1
#
_cell.length_a   1.000
_cell.length_b   1.000
_cell.length_c   1.000
_cell.angle_alpha   90.00
_cell.angle_beta   90.00
_cell.angle_gamma   90.00
#
_symmetry.space_group_name_H-M   'P 1'
#
loop_
_entity.id
_entity.type
_entity.pdbx_description
1 polymer ?
#
loop_
_entity_poly.entity_id
_entity_poly.type
_entity_poly.pdbx_seq_one_letter_code
_entity_poly.pdbx_strand_id
1 'polypeptide(L)'
;MKTNVNLPDELLREAQELARRERTTLRELIETGLCTVVKQRSGSSSLVLTDASVDGQGLQPAFRGASWDKIRDTVYGHPTSRCLPIGGTPSSTPPRPS
;
A
#
# COMPACT_ATOMS: atom_id res chain seq x y z
N MET A 1 19.49 -13.41 -10.10
CA MET A 1 19.81 -14.71 -10.76
C MET A 1 20.57 -14.42 -12.05
N LYS A 2 21.54 -15.26 -12.45
CA LYS A 2 22.19 -15.12 -13.76
C LYS A 2 21.44 -15.96 -14.79
N THR A 3 21.03 -15.34 -15.88
CA THR A 3 20.34 -15.98 -17.01
C THR A 3 21.19 -15.80 -18.25
N ASN A 4 21.25 -16.82 -19.11
CA ASN A 4 21.86 -16.73 -20.44
C ASN A 4 20.74 -16.67 -21.48
N VAL A 5 20.77 -15.68 -22.36
CA VAL A 5 19.75 -15.44 -23.39
C VAL A 5 20.45 -15.28 -24.73
N ASN A 6 19.89 -15.89 -25.77
CA ASN A 6 20.41 -15.72 -27.13
C ASN A 6 19.76 -14.50 -27.77
N LEU A 7 20.55 -13.55 -28.27
CA LEU A 7 20.09 -12.30 -28.89
C LEU A 7 20.72 -12.17 -30.28
N PRO A 8 19.99 -11.68 -31.29
CA PRO A 8 20.58 -11.33 -32.58
C PRO A 8 21.68 -10.27 -32.42
N ASP A 9 22.77 -10.40 -33.16
CA ASP A 9 23.92 -9.50 -33.06
C ASP A 9 23.56 -8.04 -33.34
N GLU A 10 22.67 -7.80 -34.31
CA GLU A 10 22.20 -6.44 -34.63
C GLU A 10 21.47 -5.79 -33.45
N LEU A 11 20.64 -6.55 -32.74
CA LEU A 11 19.93 -6.07 -31.57
C LEU A 11 20.90 -5.79 -30.41
N LEU A 12 21.90 -6.66 -30.23
CA LEU A 12 22.93 -6.46 -29.22
C LEU A 12 23.71 -5.17 -29.47
N ARG A 13 24.07 -4.91 -30.73
CA ARG A 13 24.78 -3.69 -31.15
C ARG A 13 23.96 -2.44 -30.91
N GLU A 14 22.67 -2.44 -31.29
CA GLU A 14 21.76 -1.33 -31.02
C GLU A 14 21.59 -1.07 -29.53
N ALA A 15 21.40 -2.12 -28.73
CA ALA A 15 21.21 -2.00 -27.29
C ALA A 15 22.47 -1.44 -26.59
N GLN A 16 23.67 -1.82 -27.03
CA GLN A 16 24.93 -1.27 -26.52
C GLN A 16 25.10 0.21 -26.87
N GLU A 17 24.78 0.61 -28.09
CA GLU A 17 24.82 2.02 -28.50
C GLU A 17 23.84 2.86 -27.68
N LEU A 18 22.61 2.35 -27.49
CA LEU A 18 21.60 3.01 -26.67
C LEU A 18 22.08 3.17 -25.23
N ALA A 19 22.60 2.10 -24.62
CA ALA A 19 23.10 2.13 -23.26
C ALA A 19 24.23 3.16 -23.08
N ARG A 20 25.14 3.24 -24.05
CA ARG A 20 26.22 4.25 -24.05
C ARG A 20 25.67 5.68 -24.15
N ARG A 21 24.71 5.91 -25.04
CA ARG A 21 24.07 7.23 -25.22
C ARG A 21 23.34 7.67 -23.95
N GLU A 22 22.68 6.75 -23.27
CA GLU A 22 21.92 7.01 -22.03
C GLU A 22 22.76 6.92 -20.75
N ARG A 23 24.06 6.62 -20.86
CA ARG A 23 24.98 6.42 -19.73
C ARG A 23 24.50 5.34 -18.74
N THR A 24 23.88 4.29 -19.27
CA THR A 24 23.42 3.10 -18.54
C THR A 24 24.21 1.87 -19.00
N THR A 25 23.99 0.72 -18.37
CA THR A 25 24.58 -0.55 -18.79
C THR A 25 23.61 -1.38 -19.64
N LEU A 26 24.14 -2.24 -20.50
CA LEU A 26 23.33 -3.20 -21.25
C LEU A 26 22.45 -4.07 -20.33
N ARG A 27 22.96 -4.41 -19.14
CA ARG A 27 22.21 -5.17 -18.13
C ARG A 27 20.99 -4.40 -17.64
N GLU A 28 21.16 -3.14 -17.23
CA GLU A 28 20.07 -2.28 -16.76
C GLU A 28 19.01 -2.08 -17.84
N LEU A 29 19.44 -1.92 -19.10
CA LEU A 29 18.54 -1.81 -20.25
C LEU A 29 17.72 -3.10 -20.45
N ILE A 30 18.37 -4.27 -20.38
CA ILE A 30 17.68 -5.58 -20.46
C ILE A 30 16.72 -5.78 -19.29
N GLU A 31 17.14 -5.48 -18.07
CA GLU A 31 16.31 -5.62 -16.87
C GLU A 31 15.09 -4.70 -16.93
N THR A 32 15.27 -3.45 -17.36
CA THR A 32 14.19 -2.48 -17.51
C THR A 32 13.19 -2.93 -18.58
N GLY A 33 13.69 -3.37 -19.75
CA GLY A 33 12.84 -3.89 -20.82
C GLY A 33 12.03 -5.11 -20.37
N LEU A 34 12.68 -6.09 -19.75
CA LEU A 34 12.01 -7.29 -19.25
C LEU A 34 10.98 -6.97 -18.15
N CYS A 35 11.34 -6.13 -17.19
CA CYS A 35 10.43 -5.69 -16.12
C CYS A 35 9.19 -4.99 -16.69
N THR A 36 9.38 -4.11 -17.67
CA THR A 36 8.28 -3.38 -18.32
C THR A 36 7.33 -4.33 -19.03
N VAL A 37 7.85 -5.27 -19.83
CA VAL A 37 7.04 -6.26 -20.55
C VAL A 37 6.30 -7.17 -19.57
N VAL A 38 6.96 -7.62 -18.50
CA VAL A 38 6.31 -8.44 -17.47
C VAL A 38 5.18 -7.66 -16.83
N LYS A 39 5.39 -6.41 -16.38
CA LYS A 39 4.33 -5.59 -15.78
C LYS A 39 3.15 -5.35 -16.72
N GLN A 40 3.44 -5.06 -17.99
CA GLN A 40 2.41 -4.86 -19.00
C GLN A 40 1.56 -6.12 -19.21
N ARG A 41 2.20 -7.29 -19.24
CA ARG A 41 1.53 -8.57 -19.52
C ARG A 41 0.95 -9.25 -18.29
N SER A 42 1.50 -8.98 -17.11
CA SER A 42 1.01 -9.54 -15.85
C SER A 42 -0.34 -8.97 -15.46
N GLY A 43 -0.85 -7.97 -16.20
CA GLY A 43 -2.14 -7.35 -15.96
C GLY A 43 -2.19 -6.81 -14.55
N SER A 44 -1.83 -5.55 -14.34
CA SER A 44 -2.50 -4.85 -13.25
C SER A 44 -3.99 -4.94 -13.61
N SER A 45 -4.74 -5.83 -12.95
CA SER A 45 -6.19 -5.69 -12.91
C SER A 45 -6.39 -4.21 -12.63
N SER A 46 -7.00 -3.48 -13.55
CA SER A 46 -7.43 -2.12 -13.25
C SER A 46 -8.09 -2.20 -11.88
N LEU A 47 -7.72 -1.30 -10.97
CA LEU A 47 -8.32 -1.31 -9.65
C LEU A 47 -9.79 -0.98 -9.85
N VAL A 48 -10.61 -2.03 -9.97
CA VAL A 48 -12.06 -1.91 -10.09
C VAL A 48 -12.53 -1.69 -8.67
N LEU A 49 -12.73 -0.43 -8.32
CA LEU A 49 -13.43 -0.08 -7.10
C LEU A 49 -14.82 -0.71 -7.19
N THR A 50 -15.17 -1.53 -6.21
CA THR A 50 -16.56 -1.91 -6.01
C THR A 50 -17.36 -0.62 -5.84
N ASP A 51 -18.51 -0.51 -6.50
CA ASP A 51 -19.41 0.60 -6.27
C ASP A 51 -19.79 0.61 -4.78
N ALA A 52 -19.22 1.56 -4.06
CA ALA A 52 -19.43 1.78 -2.62
C ALA A 52 -20.31 3.00 -2.38
N SER A 53 -21.06 3.42 -3.40
CA SER A 53 -22.07 4.47 -3.29
C SER A 53 -23.19 4.01 -2.37
N VAL A 54 -23.73 4.94 -1.59
CA VAL A 54 -24.87 4.71 -0.70
C VAL A 54 -25.92 5.79 -0.95
N ASP A 55 -27.21 5.45 -0.85
CA ASP A 55 -28.32 6.41 -1.03
C ASP A 55 -28.47 7.43 0.11
N GLY A 56 -27.48 7.49 1.01
CA GLY A 56 -27.51 8.30 2.23
C GLY A 56 -27.47 9.80 1.94
N GLN A 57 -28.10 10.58 2.81
CA GLN A 57 -28.16 12.06 2.72
C GLN A 57 -26.90 12.73 3.33
N GLY A 58 -25.73 12.13 3.11
CA GLY A 58 -24.46 12.58 3.66
C GLY A 58 -24.13 11.98 5.03
N LEU A 59 -23.33 12.71 5.81
CA LEU A 59 -22.72 12.20 7.03
C LEU A 59 -23.75 12.02 8.17
N GLN A 60 -23.69 10.88 8.86
CA GLN A 60 -24.49 10.60 10.04
C GLN A 60 -24.36 11.73 11.09
N PRO A 61 -25.45 12.15 11.76
CA PRO A 61 -25.43 13.31 12.66
C PRO A 61 -24.34 13.26 13.75
N ALA A 62 -24.04 12.07 14.26
CA ALA A 62 -23.01 11.85 15.29
C ALA A 62 -21.58 12.23 14.85
N PHE A 63 -21.33 12.36 13.55
CA PHE A 63 -20.04 12.76 12.99
C PHE A 63 -20.05 14.17 12.39
N ARG A 64 -21.17 14.89 12.45
CA ARG A 64 -21.24 16.28 11.97
C ARG A 64 -20.32 17.16 12.84
N GLY A 65 -19.23 17.66 12.24
CA GLY A 65 -18.21 18.43 12.96
C GLY A 65 -17.19 17.59 13.74
N ALA A 66 -17.19 16.26 13.57
CA ALA A 66 -16.13 15.42 14.11
C ALA A 66 -14.80 15.70 13.42
N SER A 67 -13.70 15.56 14.17
CA SER A 67 -12.36 15.57 13.57
C SER A 67 -12.17 14.35 12.67
N TRP A 68 -11.24 14.49 11.72
CA TRP A 68 -10.88 13.41 10.82
C TRP A 68 -10.40 12.15 11.57
N ASP A 69 -9.60 12.32 12.62
CA ASP A 69 -9.11 11.19 13.42
C ASP A 69 -10.25 10.36 14.02
N LYS A 70 -11.27 11.03 14.59
CA LYS A 70 -12.44 10.35 15.17
C LYS A 70 -13.22 9.54 14.13
N ILE A 71 -13.40 10.07 12.93
CA ILE A 71 -14.08 9.36 11.85
C ILE A 71 -13.28 8.12 11.46
N ARG A 72 -11.97 8.29 11.20
CA ARG A 72 -11.08 7.19 10.81
C ARG A 72 -11.02 6.08 11.84
N ASP A 73 -10.86 6.43 13.12
CA ASP A 73 -10.74 5.45 14.21
C ASP A 73 -12.05 4.69 14.42
N THR A 74 -13.19 5.29 14.10
CA THR A 74 -14.48 4.60 14.17
C THR A 74 -14.68 3.64 12.99
N VAL A 75 -14.21 4.00 11.78
CA VAL A 75 -14.35 3.17 10.58
C VAL A 75 -13.37 1.99 10.59
N TYR A 76 -12.11 2.24 10.94
CA TYR A 76 -11.04 1.23 10.84
C TYR A 76 -10.63 0.63 12.20
N GLY A 77 -11.21 1.13 13.29
CA GLY A 77 -10.76 0.83 14.64
C GLY A 77 -9.55 1.67 15.05
N HIS A 78 -9.45 1.97 16.35
CA HIS A 78 -8.28 2.66 16.88
C HIS A 78 -7.06 1.73 16.84
N PRO A 79 -5.91 2.17 16.31
CA PRO A 79 -4.75 1.30 16.06
C PRO A 79 -4.14 0.67 17.33
N THR A 80 -4.51 1.14 18.52
CA THR A 80 -4.01 0.62 19.81
C THR A 80 -4.97 -0.35 20.51
N SER A 81 -6.02 -0.84 19.85
CA SER A 81 -6.94 -1.83 20.45
C SER A 81 -6.40 -3.27 20.46
N ARG A 82 -5.09 -3.43 20.65
CA ARG A 82 -4.47 -4.72 20.95
C ARG A 82 -3.52 -4.54 22.12
N CYS A 83 -3.81 -5.29 23.18
CA CYS A 83 -3.10 -5.41 24.46
C CYS A 83 -3.50 -4.41 25.55
N LEU A 84 -4.44 -4.82 26.40
CA LEU A 84 -4.20 -4.79 27.84
C LEU A 84 -4.67 -6.11 28.47
N PRO A 85 -3.84 -6.73 29.34
CA PRO A 85 -4.15 -8.01 29.96
C PRO A 85 -5.23 -7.86 31.04
N ILE A 86 -6.14 -8.82 31.04
CA ILE A 86 -7.07 -9.16 32.11
C ILE A 86 -6.30 -9.37 33.43
N GLY A 87 -6.47 -8.48 34.41
CA GLY A 87 -5.96 -8.73 35.75
C GLY A 87 -6.05 -7.53 36.70
N GLY A 88 -6.97 -7.59 37.67
CA GLY A 88 -6.97 -6.71 38.84
C GLY A 88 -8.36 -6.25 39.26
N THR A 89 -9.12 -7.14 39.90
CA THR A 89 -10.35 -6.82 40.65
C THR A 89 -10.08 -5.96 41.90
N PRO A 90 -11.12 -5.33 42.48
CA PRO A 90 -11.02 -4.08 43.23
C PRO A 90 -10.76 -4.29 44.73
N SER A 91 -10.05 -3.35 45.35
CA SER A 91 -9.92 -3.20 46.80
C SER A 91 -9.82 -1.70 47.10
N SER A 92 -10.34 -1.10 48.17
CA SER A 92 -11.23 -1.48 49.25
C SER A 92 -11.40 -0.19 50.08
N THR A 93 -12.65 0.28 50.28
CA THR A 93 -13.15 0.88 51.56
C THR A 93 -12.68 2.31 51.98
N PRO A 94 -13.55 3.13 52.66
CA PRO A 94 -13.53 4.61 52.70
C PRO A 94 -12.93 5.21 53.99
N PRO A 95 -13.04 6.53 54.24
CA PRO A 95 -14.05 6.96 55.24
C PRO A 95 -14.68 8.37 55.06
N ARG A 96 -15.88 8.52 55.65
CA ARG A 96 -16.54 9.76 56.16
C ARG A 96 -15.67 10.38 57.30
N PRO A 97 -15.99 11.51 57.97
CA PRO A 97 -17.00 12.57 57.77
C PRO A 97 -16.47 14.01 58.03
N SER A 98 -17.34 15.02 57.92
CA SER A 98 -17.82 15.86 59.04
C SER A 98 -19.15 16.50 58.64
#